data_AF-A0A7K4AZR1-F1
#
_entry.id   AF-A0A7K4AZR1-F1
#
_cell.length_a   1.000
_cell.length_b   1.000
_cell.length_c   1.000
_cell.angle_alpha   90.00
_cell.angle_beta   90.00
_cell.angle_gamma   90.00
#
_symmetry.space_group_name_H-M   'P 1'
#
loop_
_entity.id
_entity.type
_entity.pdbx_description
1 polymer ?
#
loop_
_entity_poly.entity_id
_entity_poly.type
_entity_poly.pdbx_seq_one_letter_code
_entity_poly.pdbx_strand_id
1 'polypeptide(L)' 'MPDSQNFPFTAIVGQEAMKLALLYNIIIPPIGGVLIRGEKGTAKSTAVRALASLLPE' A
#
# COMPACT_ATOMS: atom_id res chain seq x y z
N MET A 1 15.55 -9.08 9.32
CA MET A 1 15.42 -9.33 7.86
C MET A 1 15.79 -10.77 7.63
N PRO A 2 15.02 -11.63 6.94
CA PRO A 2 13.81 -11.40 6.13
C PRO A 2 12.58 -12.23 6.61
N ASP A 3 11.42 -11.61 6.82
CA ASP A 3 10.14 -12.36 6.95
C ASP A 3 8.94 -11.61 6.34
N SER A 4 9.17 -10.68 5.41
CA SER A 4 8.07 -10.15 4.62
C SER A 4 7.97 -10.99 3.34
N GLN A 5 7.14 -12.02 3.35
CA GLN A 5 6.75 -12.77 2.15
C GLN A 5 6.09 -11.87 1.08
N ASN A 6 5.83 -10.60 1.41
CA ASN A 6 5.28 -9.57 0.56
C ASN A 6 6.36 -8.81 -0.22
N PHE A 7 6.00 -8.39 -1.43
CA PHE A 7 6.82 -7.51 -2.26
C PHE A 7 7.10 -6.16 -1.55
N PRO A 8 8.31 -5.58 -1.61
CA PRO A 8 8.61 -4.32 -0.92
C PRO A 8 7.76 -3.15 -1.43
N PHE A 9 7.15 -2.36 -0.53
CA PHE A 9 6.29 -1.22 -0.92
C PHE A 9 7.05 -0.16 -1.74
N THR A 10 8.31 0.11 -1.36
CA THR A 10 9.19 1.07 -2.05
C THR A 10 9.61 0.62 -3.45
N ALA A 11 9.54 -0.68 -3.75
CA ALA A 11 9.86 -1.23 -5.07
C ALA A 11 8.70 -1.12 -6.07
N ILE A 12 7.53 -0.61 -5.65
CA ILE A 12 6.37 -0.41 -6.52
C ILE A 12 6.57 0.87 -7.35
N VAL A 13 6.82 0.67 -8.65
CA VAL A 13 7.03 1.75 -9.61
C VAL A 13 5.70 2.39 -10.00
N GLY A 14 5.66 3.72 -10.03
CA GLY A 14 4.47 4.51 -10.34
C GLY A 14 3.38 4.39 -9.28
N GLN A 15 2.12 4.59 -9.67
CA GLN A 15 0.96 4.54 -8.77
C GLN A 15 1.03 5.58 -7.63
N GLU A 16 1.61 6.75 -7.89
CA GLU A 16 1.89 7.76 -6.87
C GLU A 16 0.64 8.20 -6.09
N ALA A 17 -0.48 8.43 -6.79
CA ALA A 17 -1.74 8.80 -6.14
C ALA A 17 -2.25 7.69 -5.19
N MET A 18 -2.11 6.42 -5.58
CA MET A 18 -2.53 5.29 -4.75
C MET A 18 -1.61 5.12 -3.54
N LYS A 19 -0.29 5.17 -3.74
CA LYS A 19 0.70 5.09 -2.64
C LYS A 19 0.47 6.22 -1.64
N LEU A 20 0.27 7.44 -2.12
CA LEU A 20 0.02 8.60 -1.28
C LEU A 20 -1.29 8.47 -0.49
N ALA A 21 -2.39 8.05 -1.14
CA ALA A 21 -3.67 7.85 -0.46
C ALA A 21 -3.55 6.80 0.66
N LEU A 22 -2.83 5.70 0.41
CA LEU A 22 -2.58 4.67 1.41
C LEU A 22 -1.72 5.18 2.59
N LEU A 23 -0.67 5.96 2.32
CA LEU A 23 0.14 6.58 3.37
C LEU A 23 -0.67 7.56 4.21
N TYR A 24 -1.49 8.40 3.58
CA TYR A 24 -2.36 9.33 4.31
C TYR A 24 -3.38 8.61 5.20
N ASN A 25 -3.89 7.48 4.75
CA ASN A 25 -4.83 6.68 5.54
C ASN A 25 -4.23 6.21 6.86
N ILE A 26 -2.93 5.89 6.87
CA ILE A 26 -2.20 5.45 8.07
C ILE A 26 -1.86 6.63 8.98
N ILE A 27 -1.43 7.76 8.38
CA ILE A 27 -1.00 8.94 9.15
C ILE A 27 -2.22 9.68 9.74
N ILE A 28 -3.34 9.71 9.02
CA ILE A 28 -4.55 10.46 9.38
C ILE A 28 -5.77 9.53 9.31
N PRO A 29 -6.00 8.67 10.34
CA PRO A 29 -7.12 7.72 10.36
C PRO A 29 -8.52 8.32 10.13
N PRO A 30 -8.84 9.57 10.55
CA PRO A 30 -10.15 10.18 10.29
C PRO A 30 -10.50 10.37 8.81
N ILE A 31 -9.54 10.26 7.88
CA ILE A 31 -9.80 10.30 6.43
C ILE A 31 -10.74 9.15 5.99
N GLY A 32 -10.85 8.08 6.79
CA GLY A 32 -11.73 6.96 6.51
C GLY A 32 -11.00 5.85 5.77
N GLY A 33 -11.48 5.45 4.58
CA GLY A 33 -10.89 4.37 3.78
C GLY A 33 -10.57 4.82 2.35
N VAL A 34 -9.68 4.09 1.68
CA VAL A 34 -9.29 4.37 0.28
C VAL A 34 -9.95 3.36 -0.67
N LEU A 35 -10.76 3.83 -1.60
CA LEU A 35 -11.30 3.02 -2.69
C LEU A 35 -10.34 3.03 -3.89
N ILE A 36 -9.71 1.88 -4.18
CA ILE A 36 -8.75 1.75 -5.28
C ILE A 36 -9.41 1.01 -6.45
N ARG A 37 -9.56 1.68 -7.60
CA ARG A 37 -10.05 1.09 -8.85
C ARG A 37 -8.93 0.96 -9.89
N GLY A 38 -9.08 0.00 -10.81
CA GLY A 38 -8.18 -0.18 -11.95
C GLY A 38 -8.24 -1.60 -12.51
N GLU A 39 -7.48 -1.90 -13.55
CA GLU A 39 -7.46 -3.21 -14.21
C GLU A 39 -6.81 -4.32 -13.37
N LYS A 40 -7.13 -5.58 -13.67
CA LYS A 40 -6.45 -6.73 -13.04
C LYS A 40 -4.96 -6.70 -13.42
N GLY A 41 -4.08 -7.10 -12.50
CA GLY A 41 -2.63 -7.14 -12.74
C GLY A 41 -1.88 -5.84 -12.42
N THR A 42 -2.55 -4.79 -11.97
CA THR A 42 -1.94 -3.49 -11.58
C THR A 42 -1.34 -3.47 -10.16
N ALA A 43 -1.13 -4.63 -9.53
CA ALA A 43 -0.52 -4.74 -8.20
C ALA A 43 -1.23 -4.02 -7.03
N LYS A 44 -2.50 -3.62 -7.17
CA LYS A 44 -3.28 -2.93 -6.11
C LYS A 44 -3.26 -3.66 -4.75
N SER A 45 -3.59 -4.96 -4.73
CA SER A 45 -3.60 -5.75 -3.49
C SER A 45 -2.19 -6.04 -2.98
N THR A 46 -1.20 -6.12 -3.87
CA THR A 46 0.21 -6.23 -3.52
C THR A 46 0.66 -4.99 -2.75
N ALA A 47 0.30 -3.79 -3.19
CA ALA A 47 0.65 -2.54 -2.52
C ALA A 47 0.10 -2.44 -1.09
N VAL A 48 -1.16 -2.86 -0.89
CA VAL A 48 -1.78 -2.86 0.45
C VAL A 48 -1.06 -3.83 1.38
N ARG A 49 -0.77 -5.06 0.93
CA ARG A 49 -0.05 -6.05 1.75
C ARG A 49 1.39 -5.64 2.05
N ALA A 50 2.06 -5.06 1.05
CA ALA A 50 3.41 -4.53 1.18
C ALA A 50 3.48 -3.42 2.23
N LEU A 51 2.48 -2.53 2.25
CA LEU A 51 2.39 -1.45 3.22
C LEU A 51 2.09 -1.98 4.62
N ALA A 52 1.17 -2.94 4.74
CA ALA A 52 0.86 -3.57 6.03
C ALA A 52 2.10 -4.21 6.67
N SER A 53 2.98 -4.83 5.88
CA SER A 53 4.25 -5.40 6.38
C SER A 53 5.29 -4.37 6.84
N LEU A 54 5.07 -3.07 6.60
CA LEU A 54 5.94 -2.00 7.10
C LEU A 54 5.48 -1.43 8.45
N LEU A 55 4.26 -1.73 8.87
CA LEU A 55 3.70 -1.21 10.11
C LEU A 55 4.16 -2.06 11.31
N PRO A 56 4.40 -1.45 12.47
CA PRO A 56 4.65 -2.18 13.71
C PRO A 56 3.41 -2.97 14.15
N GLU A 57 3.62 -3.98 14.98
CA GLU A 57 2.54 -4.68 15.70
C GLU A 57 1.82 -3.76 16.70
#